data_AF-A0A3C2DZP0-F1
#
_entry.id   AF-A0A3C2DZP0-F1
#
_cell.length_a   1.000
_cell.length_b   1.000
_cell.length_c   1.000
_cell.angle_alpha   90.00
_cell.angle_beta   90.00
_cell.angle_gamma   90.00
#
_symmetry.space_group_name_H-M   'P 1'
#
loop_
_entity.id
_entity.type
_entity.pdbx_description
1 polymer ?
#
loop_
_entity_poly.entity_id
_entity_poly.type
_entity_poly.pdbx_seq_one_letter_code
_entity_poly.pdbx_strand_id
1 'polypeptide(L)'
;RHVLQALSSSAALAILNARMAEELVEQEKLRRELELAAEIQRGLLPERPPSPFPVCGVNFPARGVSGDFYNFFPLEDGRIGFAIGDVSGKGMNAALLMAKTSSLYRSLGRETTNPGHLLAKVNEEICETATKGMFVTMVGGVYDCKKDRLVLANAGHEPPLYRDRNGTFRNFEADAPPLGIAPGTEFSEIELPLEGGALYIFTDGVTESHVGDEDMLGVDGLKAMIGELSGLSMPQRLDTIAGRLSGKGDLFDDLTLLAVESQEEQSP
;
A
#
# COMPACT_ATOMS: atom_id res chain seq x y z
N ARG A 1 53.50 -6.58 35.78
CA ARG A 1 52.14 -6.03 35.93
C ARG A 1 51.74 -5.20 34.70
N HIS A 2 52.46 -4.15 34.32
CA HIS A 2 52.14 -3.32 33.14
C HIS A 2 52.09 -4.09 31.80
N VAL A 3 53.03 -5.02 31.55
CA VAL A 3 53.05 -5.82 30.31
C VAL A 3 51.83 -6.74 30.20
N LEU A 4 51.44 -7.40 31.30
CA LEU A 4 50.23 -8.24 31.37
C LEU A 4 48.95 -7.43 31.12
N GLN A 5 48.90 -6.20 31.63
CA GLN A 5 47.76 -5.31 31.45
C GLN A 5 47.66 -4.83 29.99
N ALA A 6 48.78 -4.49 29.36
CA ALA A 6 48.83 -4.12 27.94
C ALA A 6 48.44 -5.29 27.01
N LEU A 7 48.94 -6.50 27.29
CA LEU A 7 48.58 -7.71 26.55
C LEU A 7 47.09 -8.05 26.72
N SER A 8 46.54 -7.90 27.93
CA SER A 8 45.11 -8.10 28.19
C SER A 8 44.23 -7.12 27.41
N SER A 9 44.59 -5.83 27.37
CA SER A 9 43.83 -4.83 26.60
C SER A 9 43.91 -5.07 25.10
N SER A 10 45.09 -5.46 24.59
CA SER A 10 45.27 -5.78 23.17
C SER A 10 44.48 -7.03 22.76
N ALA A 11 44.48 -8.08 23.58
CA ALA A 11 43.67 -9.28 23.34
C ALA A 11 42.17 -8.99 23.42
N ALA A 12 41.72 -8.19 24.40
CA ALA A 12 40.33 -7.78 24.53
C ALA A 12 39.85 -6.99 23.30
N LEU A 13 40.66 -6.06 22.80
CA LEU A 13 40.35 -5.29 21.59
C LEU A 13 40.28 -6.20 20.35
N ALA A 14 41.21 -7.15 20.20
CA ALA A 14 41.18 -8.11 19.10
C ALA A 14 39.91 -8.97 19.11
N ILE A 15 39.47 -9.44 20.29
CA ILE A 15 38.22 -10.20 20.45
C ILE A 15 37.00 -9.33 20.13
N LEU A 16 36.96 -8.07 20.61
CA LEU A 16 35.88 -7.14 20.30
C LEU A 16 35.80 -6.85 18.80
N ASN A 17 36.93 -6.58 18.15
CA ASN A 17 36.98 -6.35 16.71
C ASN A 17 36.52 -7.57 15.91
N ALA A 18 36.91 -8.78 16.33
CA ALA A 18 36.46 -10.01 15.68
C ALA A 18 34.94 -10.18 15.80
N ARG A 19 34.35 -9.94 16.98
CA ARG A 19 32.89 -9.99 17.18
C ARG A 19 32.15 -8.94 16.36
N MET A 20 32.64 -7.70 16.32
CA MET A 20 32.06 -6.65 15.49
C MET A 20 32.14 -7.01 14.00
N ALA A 21 33.24 -7.62 13.56
CA ALA A 21 33.37 -8.08 12.17
C ALA A 21 32.36 -9.20 11.85
N GLU A 22 32.17 -10.17 12.76
CA GLU A 22 31.15 -11.21 12.62
C GLU A 22 29.73 -10.64 12.56
N GLU A 23 29.39 -9.69 13.44
CA GLU A 23 28.10 -9.00 13.45
C GLU A 23 27.85 -8.23 12.15
N LEU A 24 28.87 -7.51 11.63
CA LEU A 24 28.77 -6.79 10.36
C LEU A 24 28.54 -7.73 9.17
N VAL A 25 29.22 -8.89 9.15
CA VAL A 25 29.02 -9.90 8.11
C VAL A 25 27.59 -10.45 8.15
N GLU A 26 27.04 -10.70 9.34
CA GLU A 26 25.68 -11.22 9.46
C GLU A 26 24.62 -10.17 9.13
N GLN A 27 24.82 -8.91 9.53
CA GLN A 27 23.97 -7.79 9.12
C GLN A 27 23.97 -7.61 7.59
N GLU A 28 25.12 -7.72 6.95
CA GLU A 28 25.23 -7.59 5.50
C GLU A 28 24.54 -8.74 4.76
N LYS A 29 24.55 -9.97 5.30
CA LYS A 29 23.76 -11.07 4.74
C LYS A 29 22.27 -10.82 4.85
N LEU A 30 21.79 -10.44 6.04
CA LEU A 30 20.37 -10.15 6.26
C LEU A 30 19.89 -8.99 5.37
N ARG A 31 20.72 -7.97 5.20
CA ARG A 31 20.45 -6.84 4.29
C ARG A 31 20.22 -7.33 2.86
N ARG A 32 21.07 -8.23 2.35
CA ARG A 32 20.93 -8.81 1.01
C ARG A 32 19.68 -9.67 0.85
N GLU A 33 19.33 -10.44 1.87
CA GLU A 33 18.09 -11.23 1.87
C GLU A 33 16.85 -10.34 1.82
N LEU A 34 16.86 -9.23 2.58
CA LEU A 34 15.80 -8.21 2.54
C LEU A 34 15.73 -7.51 1.18
N GLU A 35 16.87 -7.16 0.57
CA GLU A 35 16.91 -6.57 -0.77
C GLU A 35 16.29 -7.48 -1.83
N LEU A 36 16.60 -8.78 -1.77
CA LEU A 36 16.02 -9.77 -2.68
C LEU A 36 14.51 -9.91 -2.47
N ALA A 37 14.05 -9.97 -1.21
CA ALA A 37 12.62 -10.01 -0.92
C ALA A 37 11.90 -8.75 -1.41
N ALA A 38 12.51 -7.58 -1.24
CA ALA A 38 12.00 -6.31 -1.73
C ALA A 38 11.93 -6.25 -3.27
N GLU A 39 12.89 -6.85 -3.97
CA GLU A 39 12.86 -6.99 -5.44
C GLU A 39 11.68 -7.85 -5.89
N ILE A 40 11.46 -8.99 -5.24
CA ILE A 40 10.32 -9.88 -5.53
C ILE A 40 8.99 -9.15 -5.28
N GLN A 41 8.83 -8.46 -4.15
CA GLN A 41 7.62 -7.68 -3.85
C GLN A 41 7.34 -6.59 -4.88
N ARG A 42 8.37 -5.84 -5.30
CA ARG A 42 8.24 -4.83 -6.36
C ARG A 42 7.74 -5.46 -7.67
N GLY A 43 8.16 -6.67 -8.00
CA GLY A 43 7.67 -7.41 -9.17
C GLY A 43 6.22 -7.90 -9.06
N LEU A 44 5.63 -7.94 -7.86
CA LEU A 44 4.22 -8.28 -7.66
C LEU A 44 3.30 -7.07 -7.86
N LEU A 45 3.81 -5.87 -7.63
CA LEU A 45 3.06 -4.64 -7.85
C LEU A 45 2.86 -4.40 -9.37
N PRO A 46 1.70 -3.87 -9.79
CA PRO A 46 1.48 -3.52 -11.18
C PRO A 46 2.48 -2.48 -11.68
N GLU A 47 3.06 -2.73 -12.85
CA GLU A 47 3.81 -1.72 -13.58
C GLU A 47 2.91 -0.54 -13.97
N ARG A 48 3.47 0.68 -13.93
CA ARG A 48 2.73 1.88 -14.27
C ARG A 48 2.43 1.89 -15.77
N PRO A 49 1.15 1.87 -16.18
CA PRO A 49 0.78 1.88 -17.59
C PRO A 49 1.10 3.25 -18.22
N PRO A 50 1.27 3.31 -19.55
CA PRO A 50 1.46 4.58 -20.24
C PRO A 50 0.23 5.48 -20.02
N SER A 51 0.48 6.76 -19.75
CA SER A 51 -0.57 7.76 -19.62
C SER A 51 -1.18 8.09 -21.00
N PRO A 52 -2.50 8.34 -21.11
CA PRO A 52 -3.50 8.33 -20.04
C PRO A 52 -3.96 6.93 -19.65
N PHE A 53 -4.07 6.68 -18.35
CA PHE A 53 -4.69 5.48 -17.79
C PHE A 53 -5.47 5.87 -16.53
N PRO A 54 -6.67 5.30 -16.29
CA PRO A 54 -7.54 5.72 -15.18
C PRO A 54 -7.07 5.35 -13.80
N VAL A 55 -6.10 4.46 -13.65
CA VAL A 55 -5.64 4.01 -12.33
C VAL A 55 -4.14 4.25 -12.18
N CYS A 56 -3.73 4.80 -11.05
CA CYS A 56 -2.31 4.98 -10.75
C CYS A 56 -2.06 4.70 -9.27
N GLY A 57 -1.06 3.87 -8.99
CA GLY A 57 -0.60 3.57 -7.64
C GLY A 57 0.86 3.94 -7.45
N VAL A 58 1.23 4.25 -6.21
CA VAL A 58 2.61 4.42 -5.75
C VAL A 58 2.77 3.73 -4.39
N ASN A 59 3.92 3.10 -4.16
CA ASN A 59 4.29 2.48 -2.88
C ASN A 59 5.74 2.83 -2.57
N PHE A 60 5.98 3.30 -1.34
CA PHE A 60 7.29 3.66 -0.81
C PHE A 60 7.49 2.90 0.51
N PRO A 61 8.24 1.80 0.49
CA PRO A 61 8.52 1.01 1.70
C PRO A 61 9.39 1.77 2.70
N ALA A 62 9.08 1.69 3.99
CA ALA A 62 9.89 2.31 5.04
C ALA A 62 11.15 1.50 5.38
N ARG A 63 11.12 0.17 5.22
CA ARG A 63 12.19 -0.75 5.71
C ARG A 63 12.63 -1.79 4.67
N GLY A 64 12.62 -1.40 3.40
CA GLY A 64 13.03 -2.25 2.27
C GLY A 64 11.91 -3.16 1.76
N VAL A 65 11.29 -3.96 2.64
CA VAL A 65 10.05 -4.70 2.34
C VAL A 65 8.84 -3.95 2.89
N SER A 66 7.70 -4.11 2.22
CA SER A 66 6.45 -3.44 2.59
C SER A 66 5.36 -4.42 3.02
N GLY A 67 4.59 -4.07 4.05
CA GLY A 67 3.31 -4.70 4.39
C GLY A 67 2.19 -4.21 3.47
N ASP A 68 2.31 -2.99 2.95
CA ASP A 68 1.37 -2.42 2.01
C ASP A 68 1.51 -3.00 0.59
N PHE A 69 0.41 -2.96 -0.14
CA PHE A 69 0.39 -3.23 -1.57
C PHE A 69 -0.76 -2.51 -2.27
N TYR A 70 -0.61 -2.31 -3.58
CA TYR A 70 -1.73 -1.99 -4.45
C TYR A 70 -1.76 -2.95 -5.64
N ASN A 71 -2.92 -3.06 -6.26
CA ASN A 71 -3.13 -3.86 -7.46
C ASN A 71 -4.05 -3.13 -8.43
N PHE A 72 -3.83 -3.35 -9.72
CA PHE A 72 -4.82 -3.07 -10.75
C PHE A 72 -4.57 -3.96 -11.96
N PHE A 73 -5.65 -4.39 -12.59
CA PHE A 73 -5.60 -5.29 -13.74
C PHE A 73 -6.84 -5.13 -14.63
N PRO A 74 -6.69 -5.29 -15.95
CA PRO A 74 -7.84 -5.30 -16.85
C PRO A 74 -8.65 -6.59 -16.66
N LEU A 75 -9.98 -6.44 -16.71
CA LEU A 75 -10.94 -7.55 -16.82
C LEU A 75 -11.27 -7.81 -18.29
N GLU A 76 -11.80 -8.99 -18.59
CA GLU A 76 -12.14 -9.41 -19.96
C GLU A 76 -13.17 -8.51 -20.64
N ASP A 77 -14.06 -7.89 -19.87
CA ASP A 77 -15.10 -6.98 -20.37
C ASP A 77 -14.63 -5.52 -20.55
N GLY A 78 -13.34 -5.26 -20.27
CA GLY A 78 -12.71 -3.96 -20.39
C GLY A 78 -12.83 -3.07 -19.15
N ARG A 79 -13.46 -3.54 -18.07
CA ARG A 79 -13.39 -2.89 -16.76
C ARG A 79 -12.00 -3.07 -16.14
N ILE A 80 -11.70 -2.29 -15.11
CA ILE A 80 -10.41 -2.35 -14.41
C ILE A 80 -10.65 -2.69 -12.95
N GLY A 81 -10.12 -3.83 -12.52
CA GLY A 81 -10.07 -4.21 -11.12
C GLY A 81 -8.95 -3.45 -10.46
N PHE A 82 -9.16 -2.99 -9.24
CA PHE A 82 -8.16 -2.31 -8.45
C PHE A 82 -8.25 -2.74 -6.98
N ALA A 83 -7.17 -2.57 -6.24
CA ALA A 83 -7.16 -2.71 -4.80
C ALA A 83 -5.97 -2.03 -4.16
N ILE A 84 -6.10 -1.75 -2.87
CA ILE A 84 -5.01 -1.41 -1.96
C ILE A 84 -5.24 -2.16 -0.66
N GLY A 85 -4.17 -2.57 -0.01
CA GLY A 85 -4.26 -3.17 1.31
C GLY A 85 -3.00 -2.96 2.13
N ASP A 86 -3.15 -3.11 3.43
CA ASP A 86 -2.10 -3.03 4.43
C ASP A 86 -2.22 -4.23 5.38
N VAL A 87 -1.07 -4.83 5.66
CA VAL A 87 -0.95 -6.02 6.47
C VAL A 87 -0.50 -5.66 7.88
N SER A 88 -1.27 -6.08 8.87
CA SER A 88 -0.91 -5.90 10.27
C SER A 88 0.44 -6.55 10.61
N GLY A 89 1.25 -5.85 11.40
CA GLY A 89 2.59 -6.30 11.79
C GLY A 89 3.67 -5.66 10.94
N LYS A 90 4.93 -6.11 11.08
CA LYS A 90 6.07 -5.51 10.37
C LYS A 90 7.08 -6.58 9.95
N GLY A 91 7.94 -6.21 9.00
CA GLY A 91 9.03 -7.05 8.53
C GLY A 91 8.55 -8.23 7.66
N MET A 92 9.29 -9.34 7.69
CA MET A 92 9.13 -10.43 6.73
C MET A 92 7.76 -11.12 6.79
N ASN A 93 7.17 -11.27 7.98
CA ASN A 93 5.85 -11.92 8.10
C ASN A 93 4.77 -11.10 7.38
N ALA A 94 4.74 -9.78 7.59
CA ALA A 94 3.82 -8.87 6.91
C ALA A 94 4.07 -8.90 5.39
N ALA A 95 5.34 -8.85 4.98
CA ALA A 95 5.75 -8.91 3.58
C ALA A 95 5.28 -10.18 2.85
N LEU A 96 5.35 -11.35 3.50
CA LEU A 96 4.89 -12.61 2.94
C LEU A 96 3.37 -12.69 2.83
N LEU A 97 2.64 -12.23 3.86
CA LEU A 97 1.18 -12.18 3.82
C LEU A 97 0.67 -11.16 2.80
N MET A 98 1.38 -10.04 2.63
CA MET A 98 1.15 -9.06 1.57
C MET A 98 1.28 -9.73 0.20
N ALA A 99 2.39 -10.43 -0.05
CA ALA A 99 2.65 -11.09 -1.33
C ALA A 99 1.57 -12.14 -1.66
N LYS A 100 1.17 -12.93 -0.66
CA LYS A 100 0.07 -13.90 -0.76
C LYS A 100 -1.25 -13.20 -1.10
N THR A 101 -1.62 -12.17 -0.35
CA THR A 101 -2.91 -11.49 -0.51
C THR A 101 -3.02 -10.78 -1.85
N SER A 102 -1.98 -10.06 -2.26
CA SER A 102 -1.92 -9.39 -3.56
C SER A 102 -2.06 -10.38 -4.72
N SER A 103 -1.34 -11.51 -4.65
CA SER A 103 -1.39 -12.55 -5.69
C SER A 103 -2.76 -13.23 -5.74
N LEU A 104 -3.34 -13.53 -4.58
CA LEU A 104 -4.64 -14.18 -4.47
C LEU A 104 -5.76 -13.29 -5.00
N TYR A 105 -5.78 -12.01 -4.60
CA TYR A 105 -6.76 -11.04 -5.07
C TYR A 105 -6.70 -10.90 -6.60
N ARG A 106 -5.49 -10.77 -7.16
CA ARG A 106 -5.29 -10.67 -8.61
C ARG A 106 -5.72 -11.94 -9.35
N SER A 107 -5.47 -13.12 -8.79
CA SER A 107 -5.84 -14.39 -9.41
C SER A 107 -7.35 -14.58 -9.44
N LEU A 108 -8.01 -14.43 -8.28
CA LEU A 108 -9.46 -14.60 -8.14
C LEU A 108 -10.26 -13.48 -8.83
N GLY A 109 -9.72 -12.25 -8.82
CA GLY A 109 -10.38 -11.09 -9.40
C GLY A 109 -10.48 -11.10 -10.92
N ARG A 110 -9.77 -12.00 -11.61
CA ARG A 110 -9.98 -12.21 -13.06
C ARG A 110 -11.28 -12.95 -13.36
N GLU A 111 -11.83 -13.67 -12.40
CA GLU A 111 -13.00 -14.54 -12.57
C GLU A 111 -14.30 -13.92 -12.03
N THR A 112 -14.21 -12.81 -11.31
CA THR A 112 -15.36 -12.17 -10.68
C THR A 112 -15.30 -10.65 -10.76
N THR A 113 -16.47 -10.02 -10.88
CA THR A 113 -16.59 -8.57 -11.01
C THR A 113 -17.37 -7.94 -9.87
N ASN A 114 -17.60 -8.69 -8.79
CA ASN A 114 -18.28 -8.27 -7.58
C ASN A 114 -17.22 -8.13 -6.47
N PRO A 115 -16.76 -6.89 -6.17
CA PRO A 115 -15.73 -6.66 -5.17
C PRO A 115 -16.02 -7.27 -3.81
N GLY A 116 -17.29 -7.22 -3.35
CA GLY A 116 -17.66 -7.76 -2.03
C GLY A 116 -17.44 -9.28 -1.96
N HIS A 117 -17.90 -10.00 -2.97
CA HIS A 117 -17.70 -11.44 -3.11
C HIS A 117 -16.23 -11.83 -3.29
N LEU A 118 -15.46 -11.00 -4.02
CA LEU A 118 -14.02 -11.20 -4.16
C LEU A 118 -13.30 -11.08 -2.82
N LEU A 119 -13.60 -10.04 -2.03
CA LEU A 119 -13.05 -9.89 -0.69
C LEU A 119 -13.47 -11.03 0.24
N ALA A 120 -14.71 -11.51 0.16
CA ALA A 120 -15.16 -12.67 0.92
C ALA A 120 -14.35 -13.93 0.59
N LYS A 121 -14.10 -14.22 -0.70
CA LYS A 121 -13.25 -15.34 -1.12
C LYS A 121 -11.81 -15.20 -0.63
N VAL A 122 -11.24 -14.01 -0.74
CA VAL A 122 -9.88 -13.73 -0.25
C VAL A 122 -9.82 -13.90 1.27
N ASN A 123 -10.87 -13.46 1.99
CA ASN A 123 -10.99 -13.61 3.43
C ASN A 123 -10.98 -15.07 3.88
N GLU A 124 -11.71 -15.97 3.21
CA GLU A 124 -11.70 -17.41 3.52
C GLU A 124 -10.27 -17.98 3.45
N GLU A 125 -9.59 -17.75 2.33
CA GLU A 125 -8.23 -18.23 2.08
C GLU A 125 -7.20 -17.65 3.07
N ILE A 126 -7.41 -16.41 3.53
CA ILE A 126 -6.57 -15.81 4.58
C ILE A 126 -6.89 -16.45 5.94
N CYS A 127 -8.17 -16.58 6.31
CA CYS A 127 -8.58 -17.18 7.59
C CYS A 127 -8.06 -18.62 7.75
N GLU A 128 -8.03 -19.40 6.66
CA GLU A 128 -7.58 -20.79 6.71
C GLU A 128 -6.06 -20.95 6.90
N THR A 129 -5.25 -19.99 6.43
CA THR A 129 -3.80 -20.20 6.30
C THR A 129 -2.92 -19.10 6.90
N ALA A 130 -3.50 -17.99 7.35
CA ALA A 130 -2.75 -16.91 7.99
C ALA A 130 -2.29 -17.29 9.40
N THR A 131 -1.15 -16.73 9.80
CA THR A 131 -0.65 -16.83 11.18
C THR A 131 -1.64 -16.19 12.13
N LYS A 132 -1.94 -16.84 13.26
CA LYS A 132 -2.84 -16.30 14.29
C LYS A 132 -2.45 -14.87 14.68
N GLY A 133 -3.41 -13.97 14.60
CA GLY A 133 -3.26 -12.56 15.00
C GLY A 133 -2.80 -11.63 13.88
N MET A 134 -2.57 -12.12 12.66
CA MET A 134 -2.34 -11.28 11.49
C MET A 134 -3.62 -11.11 10.68
N PHE A 135 -3.86 -9.90 10.20
CA PHE A 135 -4.98 -9.52 9.36
C PHE A 135 -4.53 -8.57 8.24
N VAL A 136 -5.39 -8.36 7.26
CA VAL A 136 -5.15 -7.44 6.14
C VAL A 136 -6.32 -6.48 6.03
N THR A 137 -6.06 -5.19 6.17
CA THR A 137 -7.03 -4.16 5.81
C THR A 137 -7.00 -3.98 4.30
N MET A 138 -8.14 -3.88 3.64
CA MET A 138 -8.16 -3.83 2.16
C MET A 138 -9.37 -3.11 1.60
N VAL A 139 -9.15 -2.28 0.58
CA VAL A 139 -10.22 -1.82 -0.33
C VAL A 139 -10.00 -2.46 -1.68
N GLY A 140 -11.04 -3.10 -2.19
CA GLY A 140 -11.07 -3.69 -3.52
C GLY A 140 -12.23 -3.12 -4.33
N GLY A 141 -12.04 -2.94 -5.63
CA GLY A 141 -13.08 -2.42 -6.50
C GLY A 141 -12.90 -2.72 -7.97
N VAL A 142 -13.92 -2.37 -8.74
CA VAL A 142 -13.95 -2.45 -10.19
C VAL A 142 -14.42 -1.11 -10.74
N TYR A 143 -13.69 -0.57 -11.70
CA TYR A 143 -14.01 0.66 -12.41
C TYR A 143 -14.45 0.36 -13.85
N ASP A 144 -15.62 0.86 -14.24
CA ASP A 144 -16.17 0.81 -15.60
C ASP A 144 -15.93 2.15 -16.30
N CYS A 145 -14.86 2.22 -17.10
CA CYS A 145 -14.49 3.41 -17.85
C CYS A 145 -15.58 3.87 -18.85
N LYS A 146 -16.41 2.94 -19.35
CA LYS A 146 -17.45 3.29 -20.34
C LYS A 146 -18.65 3.95 -19.69
N LYS A 147 -18.96 3.56 -18.45
CA LYS A 147 -20.08 4.12 -17.68
C LYS A 147 -19.64 5.22 -16.72
N ASP A 148 -18.34 5.42 -16.54
CA ASP A 148 -17.74 6.32 -15.56
C ASP A 148 -18.25 6.06 -14.13
N ARG A 149 -18.30 4.77 -13.77
CA ARG A 149 -18.79 4.29 -12.46
C ARG A 149 -17.84 3.28 -11.87
N LEU A 150 -17.68 3.33 -10.55
CA LEU A 150 -16.93 2.34 -9.79
C LEU A 150 -17.84 1.63 -8.78
N VAL A 151 -17.51 0.37 -8.50
CA VAL A 151 -18.05 -0.39 -7.37
C VAL A 151 -16.87 -0.76 -6.50
N LEU A 152 -16.96 -0.57 -5.18
CA LEU A 152 -15.92 -0.95 -4.23
C LEU A 152 -16.52 -1.62 -2.99
N ALA A 153 -15.68 -2.35 -2.28
CA ALA A 153 -15.95 -2.88 -0.95
C ALA A 153 -14.74 -2.59 -0.04
N ASN A 154 -14.99 -2.35 1.25
CA ASN A 154 -13.96 -1.99 2.23
C ASN A 154 -13.93 -3.01 3.37
N ALA A 155 -12.84 -3.77 3.45
CA ALA A 155 -12.53 -4.73 4.51
C ALA A 155 -11.66 -4.06 5.59
N GLY A 156 -12.27 -3.21 6.41
CA GLY A 156 -11.63 -2.60 7.58
C GLY A 156 -10.44 -1.68 7.30
N HIS A 157 -10.33 -1.13 6.09
CA HIS A 157 -9.28 -0.20 5.69
C HIS A 157 -9.65 1.26 5.94
N GLU A 158 -8.63 2.12 5.89
CA GLU A 158 -8.78 3.57 5.93
C GLU A 158 -9.82 4.05 4.90
N PRO A 159 -10.75 4.95 5.28
CA PRO A 159 -11.85 5.36 4.40
C PRO A 159 -11.36 6.00 3.09
N PRO A 160 -11.70 5.43 1.91
CA PRO A 160 -11.42 6.06 0.63
C PRO A 160 -11.99 7.47 0.53
N LEU A 161 -11.25 8.36 -0.13
CA LEU A 161 -11.65 9.72 -0.40
C LEU A 161 -12.15 9.85 -1.84
N TYR A 162 -13.45 10.06 -2.02
CA TYR A 162 -14.00 10.51 -3.28
C TYR A 162 -13.95 12.03 -3.36
N ARG A 163 -13.36 12.55 -4.43
CA ARG A 163 -13.36 13.96 -4.80
C ARG A 163 -14.23 14.15 -6.03
N ASP A 164 -15.32 14.91 -5.90
CA ASP A 164 -16.16 15.23 -7.05
C ASP A 164 -15.48 16.23 -8.00
N ARG A 165 -16.10 16.49 -9.17
CA ARG A 165 -15.61 17.47 -10.15
C ARG A 165 -15.50 18.91 -9.61
N ASN A 166 -16.22 19.23 -8.53
CA ASN A 166 -16.19 20.55 -7.89
C ASN A 166 -15.13 20.64 -6.79
N GLY A 167 -14.40 19.55 -6.51
CA GLY A 167 -13.39 19.47 -5.47
C GLY A 167 -13.93 19.18 -4.07
N THR A 168 -15.19 18.77 -3.94
CA THR A 168 -15.78 18.36 -2.65
C THR A 168 -15.41 16.92 -2.34
N PHE A 169 -15.03 16.66 -1.08
CA PHE A 169 -14.65 15.33 -0.63
C PHE A 169 -15.79 14.61 0.11
N ARG A 170 -15.87 13.29 -0.08
CA ARG A 170 -16.68 12.36 0.72
C ARG A 170 -15.84 11.14 1.07
N ASN A 171 -16.04 10.62 2.28
CA ASN A 171 -15.34 9.46 2.81
C ASN A 171 -16.28 8.25 2.82
N PHE A 172 -15.75 7.03 2.65
CA PHE A 172 -16.52 5.79 2.71
C PHE A 172 -15.95 4.85 3.77
N GLU A 173 -16.59 4.84 4.93
CA GLU A 173 -16.21 3.99 6.06
C GLU A 173 -16.35 2.50 5.71
N ALA A 174 -15.51 1.67 6.32
CA ALA A 174 -15.70 0.23 6.31
C ALA A 174 -16.91 -0.17 7.17
N ASP A 175 -17.66 -1.16 6.72
CA ASP A 175 -18.76 -1.77 7.49
C ASP A 175 -18.49 -3.23 7.88
N ALA A 176 -17.31 -3.73 7.52
CA ALA A 176 -16.85 -5.10 7.78
C ALA A 176 -15.43 -5.09 8.41
N PRO A 177 -15.08 -6.15 9.18
CA PRO A 177 -13.74 -6.27 9.76
C PRO A 177 -12.66 -6.49 8.68
N PRO A 178 -11.37 -6.31 9.03
CA PRO A 178 -10.26 -6.70 8.17
C PRO A 178 -10.29 -8.17 7.76
N LEU A 179 -9.67 -8.47 6.62
CA LEU A 179 -9.53 -9.84 6.12
C LEU A 179 -8.69 -10.69 7.07
N GLY A 180 -9.08 -11.95 7.28
CA GLY A 180 -8.39 -12.88 8.17
C GLY A 180 -8.88 -12.87 9.63
N ILE A 181 -9.84 -12.01 9.97
CA ILE A 181 -10.39 -11.92 11.33
C ILE A 181 -11.48 -12.97 11.58
N ALA A 182 -12.45 -13.08 10.66
CA ALA A 182 -13.59 -13.97 10.82
C ALA A 182 -13.97 -14.63 9.47
N PRO A 183 -14.03 -15.96 9.39
CA PRO A 183 -14.56 -16.64 8.20
C PRO A 183 -16.06 -16.37 8.07
N GLY A 184 -16.57 -16.47 6.85
CA GLY A 184 -17.97 -16.19 6.50
C GLY A 184 -18.33 -14.70 6.51
N THR A 185 -17.35 -13.81 6.53
CA THR A 185 -17.60 -12.36 6.49
C THR A 185 -18.07 -11.94 5.09
N GLU A 186 -19.20 -11.25 5.04
CA GLU A 186 -19.70 -10.57 3.84
C GLU A 186 -19.23 -9.11 3.85
N PHE A 187 -18.92 -8.59 2.66
CA PHE A 187 -18.42 -7.23 2.47
C PHE A 187 -19.42 -6.46 1.59
N SER A 188 -20.00 -5.39 2.11
CA SER A 188 -20.98 -4.61 1.36
C SER A 188 -20.32 -3.82 0.23
N GLU A 189 -21.08 -3.64 -0.84
CA GLU A 189 -20.63 -2.89 -2.00
C GLU A 189 -21.18 -1.48 -2.00
N ILE A 190 -20.33 -0.54 -2.39
CA ILE A 190 -20.67 0.86 -2.60
C ILE A 190 -20.45 1.17 -4.07
N GLU A 191 -21.48 1.69 -4.73
CA GLU A 191 -21.42 2.12 -6.11
C GLU A 191 -21.37 3.65 -6.19
N LEU A 192 -20.37 4.18 -6.92
CA LEU A 192 -20.13 5.60 -7.04
C LEU A 192 -19.99 6.01 -8.51
N PRO A 193 -20.72 7.04 -8.98
CA PRO A 193 -20.39 7.70 -10.23
C PRO A 193 -19.11 8.53 -10.05
N LEU A 194 -18.13 8.37 -10.93
CA LEU A 194 -16.96 9.26 -10.93
C LEU A 194 -17.34 10.62 -11.52
N GLU A 195 -18.00 10.66 -12.68
CA GLU A 195 -18.51 11.86 -13.34
C GLU A 195 -17.48 13.01 -13.34
N GLY A 196 -16.28 12.77 -13.86
CA GLY A 196 -15.18 13.75 -13.86
C GLY A 196 -14.48 13.94 -12.49
N GLY A 197 -14.85 13.14 -11.49
CA GLY A 197 -14.22 13.06 -10.18
C GLY A 197 -13.10 12.01 -10.09
N ALA A 198 -12.65 11.79 -8.86
CA ALA A 198 -11.55 10.90 -8.52
C ALA A 198 -11.80 10.16 -7.21
N LEU A 199 -11.34 8.92 -7.11
CA LEU A 199 -11.25 8.16 -5.87
C LEU A 199 -9.78 8.06 -5.47
N TYR A 200 -9.44 8.40 -4.22
CA TYR A 200 -8.13 8.18 -3.63
C TYR A 200 -8.25 7.18 -2.49
N ILE A 201 -7.34 6.22 -2.47
CA ILE A 201 -7.23 5.23 -1.41
C ILE A 201 -5.77 5.20 -0.96
N PHE A 202 -5.56 5.10 0.34
CA PHE A 202 -4.24 5.26 0.94
C PHE A 202 -4.14 4.46 2.22
N THR A 203 -2.90 4.12 2.57
CA THR A 203 -2.57 3.51 3.86
C THR A 203 -2.35 4.58 4.92
N ASP A 204 -2.39 4.16 6.20
CA ASP A 204 -2.19 5.04 7.35
C ASP A 204 -0.85 5.78 7.31
N GLY A 205 0.20 5.18 6.74
CA GLY A 205 1.50 5.83 6.53
C GLY A 205 1.42 7.11 5.70
N VAL A 206 0.34 7.36 4.94
CA VAL A 206 0.08 8.64 4.28
C VAL A 206 -0.41 9.70 5.27
N THR A 207 -1.36 9.35 6.13
CA THR A 207 -1.99 10.29 7.08
C THR A 207 -1.17 10.48 8.34
N GLU A 208 -0.38 9.49 8.75
CA GLU A 208 0.54 9.55 9.88
C GLU A 208 1.91 10.15 9.50
N SER A 209 2.14 10.42 8.20
CA SER A 209 3.34 11.13 7.74
C SER A 209 3.39 12.58 8.24
N HIS A 210 4.60 13.08 8.44
CA HIS A 210 4.85 14.46 8.84
C HIS A 210 5.35 15.29 7.66
N VAL A 211 4.80 16.49 7.50
CA VAL A 211 5.30 17.47 6.52
C VAL A 211 6.06 18.56 7.26
N GLY A 212 7.39 18.58 7.14
CA GLY A 212 8.23 19.56 7.85
C GLY A 212 8.42 19.24 9.33
N ASP A 213 8.12 20.19 10.21
CA ASP A 213 8.16 20.05 11.68
C ASP A 213 6.73 20.13 12.28
N GLU A 214 5.70 20.00 11.43
CA GLU A 214 4.30 20.03 11.82
C GLU A 214 3.83 18.69 12.42
N ASP A 215 2.63 18.70 13.01
CA ASP A 215 1.92 17.49 13.44
C ASP A 215 1.67 16.55 12.24
N MET A 216 1.18 15.34 12.54
CA MET A 216 0.79 14.38 11.50
C MET A 216 -0.15 15.03 10.48
N LEU A 217 0.05 14.72 9.18
CA LEU A 217 -0.68 15.30 8.06
C LEU A 217 -2.20 15.20 8.25
N GLY A 218 -2.65 14.02 8.67
CA GLY A 218 -4.06 13.66 8.77
C GLY A 218 -4.79 13.67 7.42
N VAL A 219 -6.07 13.32 7.47
CA VAL A 219 -6.94 13.25 6.29
C VAL A 219 -7.17 14.64 5.68
N ASP A 220 -7.29 15.68 6.50
CA ASP A 220 -7.53 17.04 6.02
C ASP A 220 -6.30 17.64 5.32
N GLY A 221 -5.09 17.34 5.82
CA GLY A 221 -3.85 17.70 5.13
C GLY A 221 -3.71 17.01 3.78
N LEU A 222 -4.09 15.73 3.69
CA LEU A 222 -4.12 15.00 2.42
C LEU A 222 -5.11 15.63 1.43
N LYS A 223 -6.34 15.95 1.87
CA LYS A 223 -7.34 16.65 1.05
C LYS A 223 -6.82 17.99 0.52
N ALA A 224 -6.15 18.76 1.38
CA ALA A 224 -5.54 20.03 0.99
C ALA A 224 -4.45 19.87 -0.07
N MET A 225 -3.55 18.90 0.08
CA MET A 225 -2.51 18.60 -0.92
C MET A 225 -3.10 18.12 -2.25
N ILE A 226 -4.12 17.25 -2.23
CA ILE A 226 -4.83 16.83 -3.44
C ILE A 226 -5.46 18.04 -4.14
N GLY A 227 -6.05 18.96 -3.38
CA GLY A 227 -6.62 20.20 -3.90
C GLY A 227 -5.58 21.13 -4.52
N GLU A 228 -4.44 21.35 -3.86
CA GLU A 228 -3.32 22.16 -4.36
C GLU A 228 -2.77 21.62 -5.69
N LEU A 229 -2.67 20.30 -5.79
CA LEU A 229 -2.05 19.59 -6.91
C LEU A 229 -3.06 19.14 -7.98
N SER A 230 -4.31 19.64 -7.94
CA SER A 230 -5.38 19.21 -8.86
C SER A 230 -5.11 19.58 -10.32
N GLY A 231 -4.23 20.55 -10.58
CA GLY A 231 -3.80 20.92 -11.94
C GLY A 231 -2.77 19.98 -12.57
N LEU A 232 -2.17 19.07 -11.79
CA LEU A 232 -1.23 18.08 -12.28
C LEU A 232 -1.96 16.84 -12.81
N SER A 233 -1.31 16.10 -13.71
CA SER A 233 -1.78 14.75 -14.08
C SER A 233 -1.77 13.82 -12.86
N MET A 234 -2.66 12.83 -12.82
CA MET A 234 -2.73 11.85 -11.73
C MET A 234 -1.36 11.25 -11.36
N PRO A 235 -0.52 10.80 -12.33
CA PRO A 235 0.81 10.28 -12.02
C PRO A 235 1.70 11.31 -11.31
N GLN A 236 1.79 12.53 -11.85
CA GLN A 236 2.62 13.59 -11.28
C GLN A 236 2.12 14.03 -9.90
N ARG A 237 0.79 14.04 -9.70
CA ARG A 237 0.15 14.36 -8.42
C ARG A 237 0.56 13.38 -7.33
N LEU A 238 0.41 12.08 -7.59
CA LEU A 238 0.78 11.02 -6.65
C LEU A 238 2.28 11.02 -6.35
N ASP A 239 3.13 11.18 -7.37
CA ASP A 239 4.58 11.25 -7.19
C ASP A 239 4.99 12.48 -6.35
N THR A 240 4.32 13.61 -6.56
CA THR A 240 4.59 14.85 -5.80
C THR A 240 4.13 14.70 -4.34
N ILE A 241 2.96 14.12 -4.10
CA ILE A 241 2.46 13.85 -2.74
C ILE A 241 3.44 12.92 -2.02
N ALA A 242 3.78 11.78 -2.63
CA ALA A 242 4.69 10.82 -2.03
C ALA A 242 6.09 11.43 -1.78
N GLY A 243 6.62 12.20 -2.74
CA GLY A 243 7.91 12.87 -2.59
C GLY A 243 7.93 13.92 -1.46
N ARG A 244 6.82 14.63 -1.22
CA ARG A 244 6.69 15.56 -0.08
C ARG A 244 6.67 14.81 1.25
N LEU A 245 5.99 13.67 1.31
CA LEU A 245 5.85 12.86 2.53
C LEU A 245 7.11 12.05 2.86
N SER A 246 7.87 11.61 1.85
CA SER A 246 9.14 10.89 2.05
C SER A 246 10.34 11.81 2.33
N GLY A 247 10.15 13.13 2.30
CA GLY A 247 11.19 14.16 2.10
C GLY A 247 12.32 14.30 3.14
N LYS A 248 12.42 13.44 4.16
CA LYS A 248 13.52 13.44 5.14
C LYS A 248 14.21 12.07 5.34
N GLY A 249 13.87 11.06 4.52
CA GLY A 249 14.55 9.76 4.52
C GLY A 249 14.10 8.75 5.59
N ASP A 250 13.38 9.20 6.63
CA ASP A 250 12.79 8.33 7.65
C ASP A 250 11.27 8.31 7.51
N LEU A 251 10.77 7.36 6.71
CA LEU A 251 9.35 7.02 6.73
C LEU A 251 9.04 6.30 8.05
N PHE A 252 8.00 6.74 8.76
CA PHE A 252 7.55 6.10 9.99
C PHE A 252 6.87 4.75 9.72
N ASP A 253 6.08 4.69 8.65
CA ASP A 253 5.48 3.49 8.11
C ASP A 253 5.49 3.49 6.58
N ASP A 254 5.11 2.35 5.99
CA ASP A 254 4.99 2.23 4.54
C ASP A 254 3.96 3.23 3.99
N LEU A 255 4.31 3.84 2.86
CA LEU A 255 3.47 4.85 2.23
C LEU A 255 2.91 4.30 0.93
N THR A 256 1.59 4.15 0.85
CA THR A 256 0.92 3.66 -0.36
C THR A 256 -0.28 4.51 -0.71
N LEU A 257 -0.35 4.96 -1.97
CA LEU A 257 -1.50 5.68 -2.52
C LEU A 257 -1.93 5.05 -3.83
N LEU A 258 -3.24 4.95 -4.03
CA LEU A 258 -3.88 4.55 -5.26
C LEU A 258 -4.95 5.57 -5.62
N ALA A 259 -4.98 5.99 -6.88
CA ALA A 259 -6.01 6.87 -7.42
C ALA A 259 -6.71 6.23 -8.61
N VAL A 260 -8.02 6.46 -8.70
CA VAL A 260 -8.86 6.14 -9.85
C VAL A 260 -9.51 7.43 -10.33
N GLU A 261 -9.23 7.85 -11.55
CA GLU A 261 -9.75 9.10 -12.13
C GLU A 261 -10.61 8.84 -13.35
N SER A 262 -11.72 9.60 -13.45
CA SER A 262 -12.57 9.60 -14.64
C SER A 262 -11.73 9.88 -15.88
N GLN A 263 -11.98 9.13 -16.94
CA GLN A 263 -11.37 9.39 -18.25
C GLN A 263 -12.40 10.19 -19.04
N GLU A 264 -12.55 11.47 -18.72
CA GLU A 264 -13.26 12.34 -19.65
C GLU A 264 -12.53 12.27 -21.00
N GLU A 265 -13.26 11.96 -22.07
CA GLU A 265 -12.78 12.24 -23.42
C GLU A 265 -12.43 13.73 -23.43
N GLN A 266 -11.13 14.03 -23.56
CA GLN A 266 -10.71 15.34 -24.04
C GLN A 266 -11.44 15.52 -25.37
N SER A 267 -12.57 16.24 -25.35
CA SER A 267 -13.26 16.60 -26.59
C SER A 267 -12.23 17.29 -27.49
N PRO A 268 -12.16 16.88 -28.77
CA PRO A 268 -11.09 17.26 -29.69
C PRO A 268 -10.95 18.77 -29.90
#